data_AF-A0A950JGM2-F1
#
_entry.id   AF-A0A950JGM2-F1
#
_cell.length_a   1.000
_cell.length_b   1.000
_cell.length_c   1.000
_cell.angle_alpha   90.00
_cell.angle_beta   90.00
_cell.angle_gamma   90.00
#
_symmetry.space_group_name_H-M   'P 1'
#
loop_
_entity.id
_entity.type
_entity.pdbx_description
1 polymer ?
#
loop_
_entity_poly.entity_id
_entity_poly.type
_entity_poly.pdbx_seq_one_letter_code
_entity_poly.pdbx_strand_id
1 'polypeptide(L)' 'RRQRVLDNDADYVDPKDMLAELREDNKSLTAALREVHNVCDEYGDVATASLIEVWIDETERRTWFLFEATRGSPGQND' A
#
# COMPACT_ATOMS: atom_id res chain seq x y z
N ARG A 1 -16.41 -11.99 7.80
CA ARG A 1 -15.01 -11.72 7.39
C ARG A 1 -14.63 -10.33 7.89
N ARG A 2 -13.47 -10.12 8.52
CA ARG A 2 -12.96 -8.77 8.83
C ARG A 2 -11.96 -8.39 7.72
N GLN A 3 -12.38 -7.53 6.81
CA GLN A 3 -11.61 -7.11 5.64
C GLN A 3 -11.61 -5.58 5.59
N ARG A 4 -10.43 -4.99 5.34
CA ARG A 4 -10.24 -3.53 5.24
C ARG A 4 -10.02 -3.03 3.81
N VAL A 5 -9.55 -3.91 2.92
CA VAL A 5 -9.33 -3.67 1.48
C VAL A 5 -10.39 -4.46 0.73
N LEU A 6 -11.13 -3.87 -0.19
CA LEU A 6 -12.22 -4.55 -0.90
C LEU A 6 -11.66 -5.56 -1.92
N ASP A 7 -12.41 -6.62 -2.19
CA ASP A 7 -12.09 -7.49 -3.33
C ASP A 7 -12.52 -6.76 -4.62
N ASN A 8 -11.71 -6.83 -5.67
CA ASN A 8 -12.11 -6.38 -6.99
C ASN A 8 -12.79 -7.54 -7.74
N ASP A 9 -14.12 -7.49 -7.80
CA ASP A 9 -14.98 -8.48 -8.48
C ASP A 9 -15.45 -8.02 -9.88
N ALA A 10 -14.79 -7.03 -10.48
CA ALA A 10 -15.17 -6.54 -11.80
C ALA A 10 -14.81 -7.56 -12.91
N ASP A 11 -15.72 -7.75 -13.88
CA ASP A 11 -15.49 -8.63 -15.04
C ASP A 11 -14.28 -8.17 -15.89
N TYR A 12 -13.97 -6.87 -15.85
CA TYR A 12 -12.82 -6.27 -16.52
C TYR A 12 -12.39 -4.99 -15.80
N VAL A 13 -11.07 -4.76 -15.75
CA VAL A 13 -10.44 -3.55 -15.20
C VAL A 13 -9.34 -3.13 -16.18
N ASP A 14 -9.27 -1.84 -16.53
CA ASP A 14 -8.15 -1.33 -17.32
C ASP A 14 -6.83 -1.55 -16.57
N PRO A 15 -5.74 -1.94 -17.24
CA PRO A 15 -4.47 -2.18 -16.57
C PRO A 15 -3.97 -1.00 -15.72
N LYS A 16 -4.19 0.25 -16.14
CA LYS A 16 -3.78 1.42 -15.35
C LYS A 16 -4.64 1.60 -14.11
N ASP A 17 -5.94 1.35 -14.23
CA ASP A 17 -6.87 1.41 -13.11
C ASP A 17 -6.55 0.32 -12.08
N MET A 18 -6.20 -0.89 -12.53
CA MET A 18 -5.75 -1.99 -11.66
C MET A 18 -4.49 -1.61 -10.86
N LEU A 19 -3.51 -0.99 -11.51
CA LEU A 19 -2.29 -0.53 -10.82
C LEU A 19 -2.54 0.66 -9.89
N ALA A 20 -3.47 1.55 -10.25
CA ALA A 20 -3.88 2.66 -9.41
C ALA A 20 -4.61 2.17 -8.14
N GLU A 21 -5.53 1.22 -8.27
CA GLU A 21 -6.21 0.58 -7.15
C GLU A 21 -5.21 -0.13 -6.22
N LEU A 22 -4.34 -0.97 -6.78
CA LEU A 22 -3.30 -1.67 -6.02
C LEU A 22 -2.39 -0.69 -5.26
N ARG A 23 -2.12 0.49 -5.82
CA ARG A 23 -1.35 1.56 -5.15
C ARG A 23 -2.11 2.10 -3.94
N GLU A 24 -3.41 2.39 -4.08
CA GLU A 24 -4.23 2.88 -2.96
C GLU A 24 -4.40 1.82 -1.86
N ASP A 25 -4.46 0.54 -2.23
CA ASP A 25 -4.46 -0.57 -1.27
C ASP A 25 -3.15 -0.67 -0.49
N ASN A 26 -2.00 -0.48 -1.16
CA ASN A 26 -0.69 -0.44 -0.48
C ASN A 26 -0.57 0.74 0.49
N LYS A 27 -1.14 1.90 0.15
CA LYS A 27 -1.22 3.04 1.08
C LYS A 27 -2.09 2.71 2.29
N SER A 28 -3.25 2.09 2.07
CA SER A 28 -4.16 1.67 3.13
C SER A 28 -3.52 0.65 4.07
N LEU A 29 -2.77 -0.31 3.50
CA LEU A 29 -1.98 -1.28 4.25
C LEU A 29 -0.88 -0.60 5.07
N THR A 30 -0.13 0.33 4.46
CA THR A 30 0.92 1.11 5.17
C THR A 30 0.34 1.87 6.36
N ALA A 31 -0.81 2.52 6.19
CA ALA A 31 -1.50 3.22 7.28
C ALA A 31 -1.89 2.27 8.42
N ALA A 32 -2.45 1.11 8.09
CA ALA A 32 -2.79 0.08 9.07
C ALA A 32 -1.56 -0.47 9.81
N LEU A 33 -0.44 -0.68 9.12
CA LEU A 33 0.79 -1.14 9.75
C LEU A 33 1.39 -0.09 10.69
N ARG A 34 1.29 1.21 10.35
CA ARG A 34 1.67 2.30 11.27
C ARG A 34 0.76 2.39 12.50
N GLU A 35 -0.54 2.12 12.35
CA GLU A 35 -1.45 1.99 13.51
C GLU A 35 -1.00 0.84 14.43
N VAL A 36 -0.66 -0.33 13.87
CA VAL A 36 -0.17 -1.49 14.64
C VAL A 36 1.18 -1.18 15.29
N HIS A 37 2.08 -0.50 14.58
CA HIS A 37 3.38 -0.09 15.11
C HIS A 37 3.24 0.80 16.33
N ASN A 38 2.35 1.80 16.29
CA ASN A 38 2.07 2.64 17.46
C ASN A 38 1.56 1.83 18.67
N VAL A 39 0.74 0.80 18.43
CA VAL A 39 0.29 -0.10 19.51
C VAL A 39 1.47 -0.92 20.05
N CYS A 40 2.31 -1.47 19.18
CA CYS A 40 3.51 -2.19 19.64
C CYS A 40 4.44 -1.29 20.46
N ASP A 41 4.64 -0.05 20.05
CA ASP A 41 5.45 0.94 20.77
C ASP A 41 4.86 1.26 22.15
N GLU A 42 3.54 1.49 22.23
CA GLU A 42 2.82 1.76 23.49
C GLU A 42 3.01 0.65 24.53
N TYR A 43 3.02 -0.61 24.09
CA TYR A 43 3.16 -1.78 24.97
C TYR A 43 4.58 -2.36 25.04
N GLY A 44 5.56 -1.75 24.36
CA GLY A 44 6.95 -2.21 24.33
C GLY A 44 7.16 -3.56 23.60
N ASP A 45 6.29 -3.93 22.67
CA ASP A 45 6.45 -5.13 21.83
C ASP A 45 7.42 -4.87 20.67
N VAL A 46 8.71 -4.84 21.02
CA VAL A 46 9.81 -4.60 20.06
C VAL A 46 9.86 -5.67 18.96
N ALA A 47 9.53 -6.92 19.29
CA ALA A 47 9.62 -8.02 18.33
C ALA A 47 8.61 -7.85 17.19
N THR A 48 7.36 -7.53 17.51
CA THR A 48 6.33 -7.29 16.49
C THR A 48 6.59 -5.98 15.76
N ALA A 49 7.00 -4.90 16.46
CA ALA A 49 7.34 -3.62 15.83
C ALA A 49 8.43 -3.77 14.76
N SER A 50 9.55 -4.43 15.09
CA SER A 50 10.63 -4.65 14.13
C SER A 50 10.22 -5.54 12.95
N LEU A 51 9.33 -6.50 13.17
CA LEU A 51 8.81 -7.34 12.08
C LEU A 51 7.98 -6.51 11.08
N ILE A 52 7.07 -5.67 11.58
CA ILE A 52 6.17 -4.90 10.70
C ILE A 52 6.84 -3.69 10.06
N GLU A 53 7.95 -3.17 10.63
CA GLU A 53 8.76 -2.11 10.00
C GLU A 53 9.29 -2.54 8.62
N VAL A 54 9.68 -3.81 8.45
CA VAL A 54 10.07 -4.36 7.15
C VAL A 54 8.92 -4.25 6.17
N TRP A 55 7.71 -4.59 6.59
CA TRP A 55 6.53 -4.52 5.72
C TRP A 55 6.14 -3.09 5.39
N ILE A 56 6.29 -2.15 6.34
CA ILE A 56 6.08 -0.71 6.10
C ILE A 56 7.01 -0.21 4.99
N ASP A 57 8.32 -0.48 5.08
CA ASP A 57 9.28 -0.07 4.04
C ASP A 57 8.95 -0.69 2.68
N GLU A 58 8.60 -1.97 2.66
CA GLU A 58 8.23 -2.63 1.41
C GLU A 58 6.94 -2.08 0.80
N THR A 59 5.91 -1.76 1.59
CA THR A 59 4.64 -1.21 1.08
C THR A 59 4.80 0.23 0.60
N GLU A 60 5.65 1.02 1.25
CA GLU A 60 6.03 2.35 0.78
C GLU A 60 6.79 2.28 -0.56
N ARG A 61 7.76 1.36 -0.67
CA ARG A 61 8.48 1.10 -1.92
C ARG A 61 7.54 0.67 -3.04
N ARG A 62 6.61 -0.26 -2.77
CA ARG A 62 5.58 -0.68 -3.75
C ARG A 62 4.70 0.49 -4.19
N THR A 63 4.27 1.33 -3.24
CA THR A 63 3.48 2.53 -3.55
C THR A 63 4.23 3.45 -4.51
N TRP A 64 5.52 3.68 -4.29
CA TRP A 64 6.36 4.48 -5.18
C TRP A 64 6.50 3.84 -6.56
N PHE A 65 6.83 2.55 -6.66
CA PHE A 65 6.96 1.86 -7.96
C PHE A 65 5.65 1.87 -8.76
N LEU A 66 4.51 1.65 -8.12
CA LEU A 66 3.20 1.67 -8.77
C LEU A 66 2.82 3.09 -9.22
N PHE A 67 3.19 4.10 -8.45
CA PHE A 67 3.05 5.49 -8.88
C PHE A 67 3.90 5.81 -10.11
N GLU A 68 5.17 5.43 -10.13
CA GLU A 68 6.05 5.65 -11.30
C GLU A 68 5.59 4.84 -12.52
N ALA A 69 5.08 3.62 -12.34
CA ALA A 69 4.57 2.78 -13.42
C ALA A 69 3.28 3.33 -14.06
N THR A 70 2.51 4.13 -13.30
CA THR A 70 1.24 4.74 -13.76
C THR A 70 1.39 6.20 -14.16
N ARG A 71 2.55 6.81 -13.91
CA ARG A 71 2.91 8.15 -14.38
C ARG A 71 2.94 8.14 -15.92
N GLY A 72 2.17 9.04 -16.54
CA GLY A 72 2.19 9.23 -17.99
C GLY A 72 3.59 9.56 -18.51
N SER A 73 3.86 9.24 -19.77
CA SER A 73 5.16 9.50 -20.41
C SER A 73 5.54 10.98 -20.29
N PRO A 74 6.82 11.33 -20.06
CA PRO A 74 7.27 12.71 -20.21
C PRO A 74 6.91 13.16 -21.64
N GLY A 75 6.03 14.16 -21.77
CA GLY A 75 5.56 14.69 -23.07
C GLY A 75 4.07 14.52 -23.40
N GLN A 76 3.22 14.01 -22.50
CA GLN A 76 1.75 14.01 -22.69
C GLN A 76 1.04 15.29 -22.23
N ASN A 77 1.79 16.33 -21.86
CA ASN A 77 1.28 17.65 -21.45
C ASN A 77 1.91 18.79 -22.28
N ASP A 78 2.10 18.58 -23.60
CA ASP A 78 2.32 19.68 -24.55
C ASP A 78 1.05 19.89 -25.40
#